data_AF-A0A812ENX5-F1
#
_entry.id   AF-A0A812ENX5-F1
#
_cell.length_a   1.000
_cell.length_b   1.000
_cell.length_c   1.000
_cell.angle_alpha   90.00
_cell.angle_beta   90.00
_cell.angle_gamma   90.00
#
_symmetry.space_group_name_H-M   'P 1'
#
loop_
_entity.id
_entity.type
_entity.pdbx_description
1 polymer ?
#
loop_
_entity_poly.entity_id
_entity_poly.type
_entity_poly.pdbx_seq_one_letter_code
_entity_poly.pdbx_strand_id
1 'polypeptide(L)'
;MALGLKCGGTLEERAQRLFSTKGLQMEDLDPSMFAKSKPGKTGKNKDMERQKEIAMLEAQCYRFIEVLGEQRAATRENVQRKQARTGEEREESDDENYDEEDSDDDDEDIPYNPKNLPLGWDGKPIPYWLYRLHGLNISYTCEICGNFTYRGPKAFQRHFAEWRHAHGMRCLGIPNTAHFANVTLIEDALALWQKLKMNKETERWKPDTEEEFEDSSGNVVAKKVYDDLKRQGLL
;
A
#
# COMPACT_ATOMS: atom_id res chain seq x y z
N MET A 1 0.39 6.20 -49.77
CA MET A 1 -0.38 5.43 -50.77
C MET A 1 -1.75 5.10 -50.17
N ALA A 2 -2.65 6.09 -50.07
CA ALA A 2 -3.86 5.98 -49.26
C ALA A 2 -5.06 5.30 -49.96
N LEU A 3 -5.07 5.24 -51.30
CA LEU A 3 -6.21 4.74 -52.09
C LEU A 3 -5.95 3.38 -52.78
N GLY A 4 -4.86 2.68 -52.48
CA GLY A 4 -4.61 1.33 -53.05
C GLY A 4 -4.36 1.25 -54.56
N LEU A 5 -4.18 2.39 -55.24
CA LEU A 5 -3.93 2.48 -56.69
C LEU A 5 -2.56 1.91 -57.10
N LYS A 6 -2.44 1.44 -58.34
CA LYS A 6 -1.16 0.98 -58.92
C LYS A 6 -0.13 2.11 -58.93
N CYS A 7 1.07 1.84 -58.40
CA CYS A 7 2.15 2.82 -58.24
C CYS A 7 3.40 2.57 -59.12
N GLY A 8 3.36 1.58 -60.03
CA GLY A 8 4.45 1.30 -60.99
C GLY A 8 4.44 2.25 -62.20
N GLY A 9 5.44 2.15 -63.09
CA GLY A 9 5.53 2.93 -64.35
C GLY A 9 6.29 4.25 -64.23
N THR A 10 6.26 5.06 -65.28
CA THR A 10 6.93 6.38 -65.35
C THR A 10 6.23 7.42 -64.46
N LEU A 11 6.88 8.55 -64.16
CA LEU A 11 6.29 9.62 -63.34
C LEU A 11 5.02 10.21 -63.96
N GLU A 12 4.99 10.33 -65.28
CA GLU A 12 3.85 10.85 -66.03
C GLU A 12 2.63 9.93 -65.94
N GLU A 13 2.81 8.62 -66.10
CA GLU A 13 1.73 7.64 -65.96
C GLU A 13 1.16 7.60 -64.53
N ARG A 14 1.99 7.87 -63.52
CA ARG A 14 1.53 7.97 -62.12
C ARG A 14 0.73 9.23 -61.88
N ALA A 15 1.15 10.36 -62.46
CA ALA A 15 0.42 11.63 -62.37
C ALA A 15 -0.94 11.54 -63.08
N GLN A 16 -0.99 10.93 -64.26
CA GLN A 16 -2.25 10.69 -65.00
C GLN A 16 -3.23 9.82 -64.20
N ARG A 17 -2.74 8.74 -63.58
CA ARG A 17 -3.56 7.89 -62.68
C ARG A 17 -4.11 8.66 -61.49
N LEU A 18 -3.29 9.48 -60.82
CA LEU A 18 -3.75 10.32 -59.71
C LEU A 18 -4.77 11.38 -60.16
N PHE A 19 -4.58 11.96 -61.34
CA PHE A 19 -5.48 12.98 -61.86
C PHE A 19 -6.84 12.40 -62.23
N SER A 20 -6.87 11.18 -62.77
CA SER A 20 -8.11 10.49 -63.15
C SER A 20 -9.02 10.11 -61.97
N THR A 21 -8.50 10.12 -60.74
CA THR A 21 -9.30 9.86 -59.52
C THR A 21 -9.88 11.12 -58.89
N LYS A 22 -9.63 12.30 -59.47
CA LYS A 22 -10.06 13.58 -58.91
C LYS A 22 -11.56 13.78 -59.13
N GLY A 23 -12.34 13.86 -58.05
CA GLY A 23 -13.78 14.15 -58.10
C GLY A 23 -14.70 12.94 -58.28
N LEU A 24 -14.13 11.72 -58.25
CA LEU A 24 -14.89 10.46 -58.26
C LEU A 24 -14.90 9.83 -56.88
N GLN A 25 -16.00 9.18 -56.51
CA GLN A 25 -16.07 8.35 -55.31
C GLN A 25 -15.32 7.04 -55.55
N MET A 26 -14.89 6.39 -54.47
CA MET A 26 -14.06 5.18 -54.53
C MET A 26 -14.74 4.02 -55.30
N GLU A 27 -16.07 4.00 -55.31
CA GLU A 27 -16.92 2.99 -55.96
C GLU A 27 -17.00 3.17 -57.50
N ASP A 28 -16.78 4.38 -58.00
CA ASP A 28 -16.89 4.72 -59.43
C ASP A 28 -15.57 4.55 -60.20
N LEU A 29 -14.51 4.12 -59.51
CA LEU A 29 -13.18 3.94 -60.09
C LEU A 29 -13.07 2.56 -60.75
N ASP A 30 -12.49 2.50 -61.95
CA ASP A 30 -12.24 1.24 -62.66
C ASP A 30 -11.41 0.27 -61.79
N PRO A 31 -11.92 -0.94 -61.49
CA PRO A 31 -11.22 -1.97 -60.74
C PRO A 31 -9.81 -2.29 -61.26
N SER A 32 -9.54 -2.03 -62.55
CA SER A 32 -8.22 -2.23 -63.16
C SER A 32 -7.15 -1.26 -62.64
N MET A 33 -7.55 -0.13 -62.06
CA MET A 33 -6.68 0.93 -61.53
C MET A 33 -6.03 0.56 -60.19
N PHE A 34 -6.63 -0.39 -59.46
CA PHE A 34 -6.17 -0.82 -58.15
C PHE A 34 -5.04 -1.85 -58.24
N ALA A 35 -4.13 -1.81 -57.28
CA ALA A 35 -3.06 -2.78 -57.17
C ALA A 35 -3.64 -4.14 -56.73
N LYS A 36 -3.52 -5.17 -57.58
CA LYS A 36 -3.92 -6.53 -57.23
C LYS A 36 -3.17 -6.98 -55.97
N SER A 37 -3.90 -7.36 -54.92
CA SER A 37 -3.31 -7.98 -53.74
C SER A 37 -2.78 -9.36 -54.11
N LYS A 38 -1.46 -9.56 -54.06
CA LYS A 38 -0.89 -10.91 -54.14
C LYS A 38 -1.42 -11.77 -52.98
N PRO A 39 -1.83 -13.03 -53.22
CA PRO A 39 -2.24 -13.94 -52.15
C PRO A 39 -1.00 -14.27 -51.30
N GLY A 40 -1.05 -13.94 -50.01
CA GLY A 40 0.10 -14.03 -49.10
C GLY A 40 0.16 -12.93 -48.02
N LYS A 41 -0.85 -12.05 -47.94
CA LYS A 41 -0.91 -10.90 -47.01
C LYS A 41 -1.63 -11.19 -45.68
N THR A 42 -1.66 -12.43 -45.20
CA THR A 42 -2.33 -12.80 -43.94
C THR A 42 -1.80 -12.01 -42.73
N GLY A 43 -0.51 -11.66 -42.72
CA GLY A 43 0.10 -10.83 -41.67
C GLY A 43 -0.35 -9.36 -41.65
N LYS A 44 -0.59 -8.74 -42.82
CA LYS A 44 -1.01 -7.33 -42.89
C LYS A 44 -2.44 -7.11 -42.42
N ASN A 45 -3.29 -8.13 -42.51
CA ASN A 45 -4.66 -8.04 -42.00
C ASN A 45 -4.67 -8.07 -40.47
N LYS A 46 -3.85 -8.94 -39.88
CA LYS A 46 -3.63 -9.01 -38.42
C LYS A 46 -3.03 -7.73 -37.85
N ASP A 47 -2.09 -7.10 -38.56
CA ASP A 47 -1.51 -5.83 -38.15
C ASP A 47 -2.55 -4.69 -38.20
N MET A 48 -3.40 -4.65 -39.24
CA MET A 48 -4.50 -3.68 -39.34
C MET A 48 -5.54 -3.87 -38.23
N GLU A 49 -5.88 -5.12 -37.93
CA GLU A 49 -6.85 -5.47 -36.89
C GLU A 49 -6.30 -5.09 -35.51
N ARG A 50 -5.02 -5.38 -35.24
CA ARG A 50 -4.32 -4.90 -34.03
C ARG A 50 -4.27 -3.37 -33.95
N GLN A 51 -4.00 -2.69 -35.07
CA GLN A 51 -4.01 -1.22 -35.09
C GLN A 51 -5.41 -0.64 -34.83
N LYS A 52 -6.46 -1.30 -35.32
CA LYS A 52 -7.85 -0.91 -35.08
C LYS A 52 -8.22 -1.05 -33.60
N GLU A 53 -7.82 -2.14 -32.95
CA GLU A 53 -8.01 -2.34 -31.51
C GLU A 53 -7.30 -1.26 -30.69
N ILE A 54 -6.04 -0.95 -31.03
CA ILE A 54 -5.28 0.11 -30.35
C ILE A 54 -5.95 1.46 -30.53
N ALA A 55 -6.38 1.81 -31.74
CA ALA A 55 -7.06 3.08 -32.01
C ALA A 55 -8.39 3.18 -31.26
N MET A 56 -9.12 2.07 -31.10
CA MET A 56 -10.35 2.02 -30.31
C MET A 56 -10.07 2.26 -28.83
N LEU A 57 -9.07 1.60 -28.25
CA LEU A 57 -8.65 1.81 -26.87
C LEU A 57 -8.18 3.25 -26.64
N GLU A 58 -7.39 3.80 -27.57
CA GLU A 58 -6.93 5.18 -27.50
C GLU A 58 -8.11 6.18 -27.48
N ALA A 59 -9.11 5.98 -28.34
CA ALA A 59 -10.32 6.80 -28.35
C ALA A 59 -11.12 6.68 -27.03
N GLN A 60 -11.22 5.47 -26.46
CA GLN A 60 -11.85 5.25 -25.16
C GLN A 60 -11.08 5.95 -24.04
N CYS A 61 -9.75 5.86 -24.02
CA CYS A 61 -8.90 6.56 -23.06
C CYS A 61 -9.10 8.08 -23.15
N TYR A 62 -9.12 8.66 -24.36
CA TYR A 62 -9.40 10.08 -24.53
C TYR A 62 -10.76 10.47 -23.95
N ARG A 63 -11.79 9.65 -24.19
CA ARG A 63 -13.13 9.92 -23.66
C ARG A 63 -13.20 9.80 -22.14
N PHE A 64 -12.59 8.77 -21.55
CA PHE A 64 -12.56 8.61 -20.10
C PHE A 64 -11.75 9.71 -19.41
N ILE A 65 -10.65 10.17 -20.01
CA ILE A 65 -9.87 11.29 -19.51
C ILE A 65 -10.69 12.59 -19.49
N GLU A 66 -11.55 12.80 -20.49
CA GLU A 66 -12.45 13.95 -20.54
C GLU A 66 -13.53 13.86 -19.45
N VAL A 67 -14.16 12.70 -19.30
CA VAL A 67 -15.20 12.45 -18.28
C VAL A 67 -14.63 12.55 -16.86
N LEU A 68 -13.44 12.02 -16.62
CA LEU A 68 -12.75 12.04 -15.32
C LEU A 68 -11.83 13.27 -15.16
N GLY A 69 -12.12 14.36 -15.87
CA GLY A 69 -11.26 15.54 -15.88
C GLY A 69 -11.09 16.17 -14.51
N GLU A 70 -12.15 16.19 -13.70
CA GLU A 70 -12.15 16.71 -12.32
C GLU A 70 -11.29 15.86 -11.39
N GLN A 71 -11.49 14.53 -11.40
CA GLN A 71 -10.72 13.58 -10.59
C GLN A 71 -9.24 13.57 -11.00
N ARG A 72 -8.95 13.72 -12.30
CA ARG A 72 -7.56 13.85 -12.79
C ARG A 72 -6.90 15.14 -12.30
N ALA A 73 -7.64 16.24 -12.22
CA ALA A 73 -7.10 17.50 -11.68
C ALA A 73 -6.87 17.39 -10.17
N ALA A 74 -7.83 16.81 -9.43
CA ALA A 74 -7.72 16.59 -7.99
C ALA A 74 -6.55 15.67 -7.61
N THR A 75 -6.36 14.56 -8.34
CA THR A 75 -5.23 13.64 -8.11
C THR A 75 -3.89 14.30 -8.42
N ARG A 76 -3.82 15.12 -9.48
CA ARG A 76 -2.62 15.91 -9.78
C ARG A 76 -2.28 16.90 -8.65
N GLU A 77 -3.28 17.61 -8.12
CA GLU A 77 -3.07 18.52 -6.99
C GLU A 77 -2.62 17.75 -5.74
N ASN A 78 -3.23 16.59 -5.46
CA ASN A 78 -2.84 15.74 -4.35
C ASN A 78 -1.36 15.31 -4.45
N VAL A 79 -0.91 14.88 -5.64
CA VAL A 79 0.49 14.51 -5.88
C VAL A 79 1.43 15.70 -5.65
N GLN A 80 1.06 16.90 -6.12
CA GLN A 80 1.85 18.11 -5.89
C GLN A 80 1.94 18.47 -4.41
N ARG A 81 0.82 18.37 -3.68
CA ARG A 81 0.74 18.59 -2.23
C ARG A 81 1.63 17.60 -1.48
N LYS A 82 1.54 16.30 -1.81
CA LYS A 82 2.37 15.24 -1.22
C LYS A 82 3.86 15.40 -1.52
N GLN A 83 4.21 15.90 -2.70
CA GLN A 83 5.60 16.17 -3.08
C GLN A 83 6.23 17.34 -2.31
N ALA A 84 5.41 18.30 -1.84
CA ALA A 84 5.86 19.47 -1.10
C ALA A 84 5.97 19.25 0.43
N ARG A 85 5.46 18.13 0.95
CA ARG A 85 5.44 17.81 2.38
C ARG A 85 6.79 17.32 2.90
N THR A 86 7.04 17.57 4.19
CA THR A 86 8.17 17.03 4.93
C THR A 86 7.91 15.57 5.35
N GLY A 87 8.93 14.88 5.91
CA GLY A 87 8.86 13.44 6.21
C GLY A 87 7.71 13.06 7.16
N GLU A 88 7.56 13.79 8.26
CA GLU A 88 6.49 13.54 9.26
C GLU A 88 5.09 13.85 8.71
N GLU A 89 4.93 14.95 7.98
CA GLU A 89 3.66 15.33 7.35
C GLU A 89 3.20 14.38 6.24
N ARG A 90 4.14 13.62 5.65
CA ARG A 90 3.84 12.59 4.64
C ARG A 90 3.32 11.31 5.29
N GLU A 91 3.86 10.93 6.44
CA GLU A 91 3.42 9.75 7.20
C GLU A 91 2.01 9.95 7.76
N GLU A 92 1.70 11.12 8.33
CA GLU A 92 0.37 11.44 8.87
C GLU A 92 -0.73 11.39 7.78
N SER A 93 -0.44 11.89 6.58
CA SER A 93 -1.41 11.86 5.48
C SER A 93 -1.62 10.52 4.80
N ASP A 94 -0.64 9.62 4.89
CA ASP A 94 -0.79 8.25 4.39
C ASP A 94 -1.60 7.39 5.38
N ASP A 95 -1.62 7.77 6.66
CA ASP A 95 -2.47 7.17 7.70
C ASP A 95 -3.95 7.59 7.50
N GLU A 96 -4.22 8.89 7.26
CA GLU A 96 -5.58 9.39 7.00
C GLU A 96 -6.22 8.78 5.73
N ASN A 97 -5.45 8.59 4.65
CA ASN A 97 -5.96 7.97 3.42
C ASN A 97 -6.18 6.45 3.57
N TYR A 98 -5.60 5.83 4.61
CA TYR A 98 -5.82 4.42 4.93
C TYR A 98 -7.12 4.22 5.74
N ASP A 99 -7.52 5.20 6.54
CA ASP A 99 -8.77 5.19 7.31
C ASP A 99 -10.02 5.47 6.44
N GLU A 100 -9.90 6.20 5.32
CA GLU A 100 -11.05 6.53 4.45
C GLU A 100 -11.40 5.42 3.42
N GLU A 101 -10.49 4.48 3.14
CA GLU A 101 -10.77 3.26 2.35
C GLU A 101 -11.41 2.13 3.18
N ASP A 102 -11.49 2.25 4.51
CA ASP A 102 -12.14 1.28 5.44
C ASP A 102 -13.56 1.73 5.86
N SER A 103 -14.16 2.67 5.11
CA SER A 103 -15.57 3.03 5.22
C SER A 103 -16.43 1.95 4.55
N ASP A 104 -16.82 0.94 5.34
CA ASP A 104 -17.86 -0.07 5.11
C ASP A 104 -19.01 0.40 4.18
N ASP A 105 -18.87 0.16 2.87
CA ASP A 105 -19.96 0.25 1.88
C ASP A 105 -20.05 -1.05 1.04
N ASP A 106 -19.73 -2.18 1.67
CA ASP A 106 -19.83 -3.55 1.11
C ASP A 106 -20.93 -4.39 1.82
N ASP A 107 -21.96 -3.73 2.35
CA ASP A 107 -23.10 -4.35 3.04
C ASP A 107 -24.24 -4.79 2.09
N GLU A 108 -24.05 -4.78 0.76
CA GLU A 108 -25.10 -5.21 -0.20
C GLU A 108 -24.98 -6.66 -0.72
N ASP A 109 -23.97 -7.45 -0.34
CA ASP A 109 -23.87 -8.83 -0.86
C ASP A 109 -23.23 -9.84 0.11
N ILE A 110 -23.62 -9.84 1.39
CA ILE A 110 -23.27 -10.96 2.29
C ILE A 110 -24.23 -12.13 1.99
N PRO A 111 -23.78 -13.23 1.34
CA PRO A 111 -24.66 -14.33 1.01
C PRO A 111 -25.13 -15.02 2.29
N TYR A 112 -26.44 -15.29 2.38
CA TYR A 112 -27.07 -15.96 3.51
C TYR A 112 -26.26 -17.20 3.94
N ASN A 113 -25.70 -17.15 5.16
CA ASN A 113 -24.82 -18.18 5.75
C ASN A 113 -25.57 -18.99 6.82
N PRO A 114 -26.45 -19.93 6.42
CA PRO A 114 -27.31 -20.68 7.34
C PRO A 114 -26.55 -21.61 8.30
N LYS A 115 -25.22 -21.74 8.17
CA LYS A 115 -24.38 -22.59 9.04
C LYS A 115 -23.32 -21.81 9.83
N ASN A 116 -23.32 -20.47 9.79
CA ASN A 116 -22.34 -19.62 10.49
C ASN A 116 -20.88 -20.06 10.29
N LEU A 117 -20.55 -20.56 9.09
CA LEU A 117 -19.16 -20.87 8.74
C LEU A 117 -18.39 -19.56 8.57
N PRO A 118 -17.18 -19.42 9.13
CA PRO A 118 -16.35 -18.24 8.89
C PRO A 118 -16.09 -18.05 7.39
N LEU A 119 -16.31 -16.81 6.95
CA LEU A 119 -16.10 -16.39 5.57
C LEU A 119 -14.59 -16.23 5.32
N GLY A 120 -14.16 -16.59 4.11
CA GLY A 120 -12.80 -16.31 3.66
C GLY A 120 -12.65 -14.85 3.25
N TRP A 121 -11.44 -14.49 2.82
CA TRP A 121 -11.12 -13.19 2.19
C TRP A 121 -11.87 -12.95 0.86
N ASP A 122 -12.58 -13.95 0.35
CA ASP A 122 -13.37 -13.96 -0.90
C ASP A 122 -14.88 -13.92 -0.62
N GLY A 123 -15.32 -13.68 0.63
CA GLY A 123 -16.74 -13.69 1.04
C GLY A 123 -17.44 -15.07 0.96
N LYS A 124 -16.79 -16.07 0.35
CA LYS A 124 -17.30 -17.44 0.26
C LYS A 124 -17.02 -18.24 1.54
N PRO A 125 -17.92 -19.17 1.94
CA PRO A 125 -17.68 -20.05 3.09
C PRO A 125 -16.40 -20.89 2.89
N ILE A 126 -15.48 -20.84 3.86
CA ILE A 126 -14.23 -21.59 3.81
C ILE A 126 -14.53 -23.11 3.87
N PRO A 127 -13.97 -23.94 2.97
CA PRO A 127 -14.10 -25.39 3.07
C PRO A 127 -13.69 -25.96 4.43
N TYR A 128 -14.46 -26.92 4.95
CA TYR A 128 -14.30 -27.42 6.33
C TYR A 128 -12.93 -28.08 6.64
N TRP A 129 -12.27 -28.63 5.63
CA TRP A 129 -10.91 -29.18 5.78
C TRP A 129 -9.86 -28.07 5.91
N LEU A 130 -10.04 -26.96 5.21
CA LEU A 130 -9.15 -25.79 5.24
C LEU A 130 -9.30 -25.05 6.58
N TYR A 131 -10.53 -25.00 7.10
CA TYR A 131 -10.85 -24.50 8.44
C TYR A 131 -10.11 -25.27 9.55
N ARG A 132 -10.09 -26.62 9.47
CA ARG A 132 -9.34 -27.48 10.40
C ARG A 132 -7.83 -27.42 10.19
N LEU A 133 -7.36 -27.35 8.94
CA LEU A 133 -5.93 -27.29 8.61
C LEU A 133 -5.26 -26.02 9.15
N HIS A 134 -5.92 -24.87 9.00
CA HIS A 134 -5.40 -23.58 9.46
C HIS A 134 -5.77 -23.24 10.91
N GLY A 135 -6.44 -24.15 11.61
CA GLY A 135 -6.78 -23.97 13.03
C GLY A 135 -7.78 -22.85 13.31
N LEU A 136 -8.58 -22.41 12.32
CA LEU A 136 -9.59 -21.36 12.53
C LEU A 136 -10.72 -21.82 13.47
N ASN A 137 -10.82 -23.12 13.75
CA ASN A 137 -11.72 -23.70 14.74
C ASN A 137 -11.32 -23.44 16.19
N ILE A 138 -10.13 -22.88 16.42
CA ILE A 138 -9.63 -22.54 17.74
C ILE A 138 -9.81 -21.04 17.94
N SER A 139 -10.60 -20.65 18.92
CA SER A 139 -10.79 -19.26 19.31
C SER A 139 -9.82 -18.88 20.43
N TYR A 140 -9.15 -17.75 20.29
CA TYR A 140 -8.30 -17.14 21.31
C TYR A 140 -8.90 -15.79 21.73
N THR A 141 -8.85 -15.46 23.01
CA THR A 141 -9.36 -14.20 23.55
C THR A 141 -8.21 -13.34 24.05
N CYS A 142 -8.29 -12.03 23.81
CA CYS A 142 -7.31 -11.06 24.30
C CYS A 142 -8.00 -10.02 25.20
N GLU A 143 -7.58 -9.94 26.47
CA GLU A 143 -8.17 -9.05 27.48
C GLU A 143 -7.81 -7.58 27.21
N ILE A 144 -6.56 -7.32 26.81
CA ILE A 144 -6.07 -5.98 26.43
C ILE A 144 -6.87 -5.37 25.27
N CYS A 145 -7.43 -6.21 24.39
CA CYS A 145 -8.30 -5.79 23.29
C CYS A 145 -9.80 -5.74 23.67
N GLY A 146 -10.15 -5.72 24.96
CA GLY A 146 -11.55 -5.71 25.41
C GLY A 146 -12.24 -7.06 25.28
N ASN A 147 -11.54 -8.16 25.60
CA ASN A 147 -12.00 -9.55 25.45
C ASN A 147 -12.41 -9.93 24.02
N PHE A 148 -11.83 -9.27 23.02
CA PHE A 148 -12.09 -9.61 21.62
C PHE A 148 -11.59 -11.03 21.29
N THR A 149 -12.38 -11.76 20.51
CA THR A 149 -12.10 -13.15 20.14
C THR A 149 -11.51 -13.23 18.73
N TYR A 150 -10.28 -13.74 18.63
CA TYR A 150 -9.60 -14.01 17.37
C TYR A 150 -9.76 -15.49 16.98
N ARG A 151 -10.05 -15.73 15.70
CA ARG A 151 -10.17 -17.08 15.15
C ARG A 151 -8.86 -17.55 14.52
N GLY A 152 -8.27 -18.55 15.15
CA GLY A 152 -7.07 -19.24 14.70
C GLY A 152 -5.75 -18.58 15.14
N PRO A 153 -4.66 -19.37 15.18
CA PRO A 153 -3.38 -18.92 15.73
C PRO A 153 -2.74 -17.78 14.91
N LYS A 154 -2.89 -17.80 13.58
CA LYS A 154 -2.26 -16.79 12.70
C LYS A 154 -2.85 -15.39 12.89
N ALA A 155 -4.17 -15.30 12.97
CA ALA A 155 -4.85 -14.03 13.26
C ALA A 155 -4.48 -13.55 14.67
N PHE A 156 -4.46 -14.47 15.64
CA PHE A 156 -4.03 -14.17 17.00
C PHE A 156 -2.53 -13.86 17.14
N GLN A 157 -1.65 -14.21 16.20
CA GLN A 157 -0.26 -13.71 16.25
C GLN A 157 -0.15 -12.32 15.63
N ARG A 158 -0.91 -12.07 14.55
CA ARG A 158 -0.90 -10.77 13.88
C ARG A 158 -1.47 -9.65 14.74
N HIS A 159 -2.48 -9.95 15.57
CA HIS A 159 -3.16 -8.91 16.34
C HIS A 159 -2.27 -8.11 17.30
N PHE A 160 -1.13 -8.65 17.76
CA PHE A 160 -0.19 -7.92 18.62
C PHE A 160 0.40 -6.68 17.95
N ALA A 161 0.49 -6.69 16.61
CA ALA A 161 0.94 -5.56 15.80
C ALA A 161 -0.21 -4.73 15.22
N GLU A 162 -1.47 -5.14 15.41
CA GLU A 162 -2.63 -4.40 14.92
C GLU A 162 -2.96 -3.20 15.84
N TRP A 163 -3.56 -2.17 15.26
CA TRP A 163 -3.87 -0.92 15.95
C TRP A 163 -4.68 -1.14 17.24
N ARG A 164 -5.66 -2.05 17.24
CA ARG A 164 -6.51 -2.30 18.41
C ARG A 164 -5.71 -2.72 19.64
N HIS A 165 -4.73 -3.60 19.46
CA HIS A 165 -3.87 -4.05 20.55
C HIS A 165 -2.89 -2.97 20.98
N ALA A 166 -2.30 -2.26 20.00
CA ALA A 166 -1.40 -1.13 20.27
C ALA A 166 -2.10 0.00 21.05
N HIS A 167 -3.36 0.29 20.70
CA HIS A 167 -4.20 1.24 21.40
C HIS A 167 -4.52 0.76 22.83
N GLY A 168 -4.88 -0.51 23.02
CA GLY A 168 -5.08 -1.09 24.35
C GLY A 168 -3.83 -0.96 25.24
N MET A 169 -2.65 -1.25 24.69
CA MET A 169 -1.38 -1.07 25.39
C MET A 169 -1.09 0.41 25.72
N ARG A 170 -1.43 1.33 24.81
CA ARG A 170 -1.30 2.79 25.03
C ARG A 170 -2.21 3.27 26.16
N CYS A 171 -3.44 2.77 26.27
CA CYS A 171 -4.35 3.08 27.38
C CYS A 171 -3.81 2.61 28.73
N LEU A 172 -3.02 1.53 28.75
CA LEU A 172 -2.34 1.03 29.95
C LEU A 172 -1.03 1.79 30.26
N GLY A 173 -0.59 2.69 29.37
CA GLY A 173 0.68 3.40 29.50
C GLY A 173 1.92 2.53 29.25
N ILE A 174 1.75 1.39 28.55
CA ILE A 174 2.82 0.46 28.22
C ILE A 174 3.21 0.63 26.74
N PRO A 175 4.49 0.80 26.39
CA PRO A 175 4.91 0.88 25.00
C PRO A 175 4.75 -0.48 24.30
N ASN A 176 4.09 -0.52 23.13
CA ASN A 176 3.91 -1.74 22.35
C ASN A 176 5.23 -2.16 21.69
N THR A 177 6.00 -2.98 22.39
CA THR A 177 7.30 -3.51 21.94
C THR A 177 7.25 -5.03 21.87
N ALA A 178 8.20 -5.64 21.15
CA ALA A 178 8.26 -7.10 20.98
C ALA A 178 8.35 -7.89 22.30
N HIS A 179 8.75 -7.25 23.41
CA HIS A 179 8.76 -7.86 24.75
C HIS A 179 7.37 -8.30 25.22
N PHE A 180 6.31 -7.67 24.72
CA PHE A 180 4.92 -7.95 25.10
C PHE A 180 4.21 -8.89 24.12
N ALA A 181 4.94 -9.51 23.18
CA ALA A 181 4.37 -10.53 22.32
C ALA A 181 3.83 -11.70 23.15
N ASN A 182 2.64 -12.20 22.80
CA ASN A 182 1.91 -13.26 23.51
C ASN A 182 1.33 -12.89 24.88
N VAL A 183 1.39 -11.63 25.30
CA VAL A 183 0.75 -11.18 26.54
C VAL A 183 -0.68 -10.75 26.27
N THR A 184 -1.65 -11.47 26.80
CA THR A 184 -3.08 -11.14 26.62
C THR A 184 -3.75 -10.57 27.85
N LEU A 185 -3.28 -10.93 29.04
CA LEU A 185 -3.85 -10.51 30.31
C LEU A 185 -3.28 -9.15 30.73
N ILE A 186 -4.15 -8.29 31.26
CA ILE A 186 -3.76 -6.94 31.67
C ILE A 186 -2.81 -7.00 32.88
N GLU A 187 -3.10 -7.89 33.82
CA GLU A 187 -2.28 -8.08 35.04
C GLU A 187 -0.84 -8.50 34.68
N ASP A 188 -0.70 -9.45 33.76
CA ASP A 188 0.62 -9.95 33.30
C ASP A 188 1.41 -8.86 32.57
N ALA A 189 0.73 -8.05 31.74
CA ALA A 189 1.36 -6.94 31.04
C ALA A 189 1.92 -5.90 32.03
N LEU A 190 1.14 -5.55 33.06
CA LEU A 190 1.58 -4.62 34.11
C LEU A 190 2.74 -5.18 34.93
N ALA A 191 2.68 -6.45 35.32
CA ALA A 191 3.75 -7.09 36.08
C ALA A 191 5.06 -7.17 35.27
N LEU A 192 4.97 -7.49 33.98
CA LEU A 192 6.12 -7.52 33.08
C LEU A 192 6.71 -6.12 32.88
N TRP A 193 5.85 -5.11 32.70
CA TRP A 193 6.29 -3.73 32.54
C TRP A 193 7.02 -3.20 33.78
N GLN A 194 6.51 -3.49 34.98
CA GLN A 194 7.17 -3.11 36.23
C GLN A 194 8.57 -3.73 36.35
N LYS A 195 8.72 -5.02 36.01
CA LYS A 195 10.02 -5.71 36.00
C LYS A 195 10.98 -5.09 35.00
N LEU A 196 10.53 -4.84 33.76
CA LEU A 196 11.35 -4.22 32.73
C LEU A 196 11.78 -2.80 33.12
N LYS A 197 10.89 -2.03 33.73
CA LYS A 197 11.19 -0.68 34.22
C LYS A 197 12.25 -0.71 35.33
N MET A 198 12.12 -1.61 36.30
CA MET A 198 13.13 -1.78 37.36
C MET A 198 14.50 -2.18 36.79
N ASN A 199 14.54 -3.17 35.90
CA ASN A 199 15.79 -3.60 35.27
C ASN A 199 16.45 -2.46 34.47
N LYS A 200 15.66 -1.70 33.72
CA LYS A 200 16.15 -0.55 32.96
C LYS A 200 16.63 0.59 33.87
N GLU A 201 15.99 0.81 35.01
CA GLU A 201 16.43 1.79 36.01
C GLU A 201 17.71 1.37 36.73
N THR A 202 17.96 0.06 36.88
CA THR A 202 19.22 -0.45 37.44
C THR A 202 20.36 -0.43 36.42
N GLU A 203 20.09 -0.67 35.14
CA GLU A 203 21.09 -0.60 34.07
C GLU A 203 21.39 0.85 33.64
N ARG A 204 20.49 1.78 33.96
CA ARG A 204 20.69 3.19 33.66
C ARG A 204 21.81 3.74 34.53
N TRP A 205 22.97 3.95 33.91
CA TRP A 205 24.11 4.63 34.51
C TRP A 205 23.67 5.98 35.13
N LYS A 206 23.95 6.14 36.42
CA LYS A 206 23.64 7.36 37.17
C LYS A 206 24.92 8.16 37.43
N PRO A 207 25.20 9.22 36.65
CA PRO A 207 26.44 10.00 36.79
C PRO A 207 26.70 10.48 38.22
N ASP A 208 25.67 10.95 38.93
CA ASP A 208 25.84 11.49 40.29
C ASP A 208 26.35 10.47 41.32
N THR A 209 26.09 9.18 41.09
CA THR A 209 26.46 8.08 42.00
C THR A 209 27.57 7.19 41.48
N GLU A 210 27.69 7.04 40.16
CA GLU A 210 28.61 6.09 39.51
C GLU A 210 29.80 6.79 38.84
N GLU A 211 29.78 8.11 38.67
CA GLU A 211 30.93 8.89 38.19
C GLU A 211 31.82 9.26 39.38
N GLU A 212 33.07 8.82 39.34
CA GLU A 212 34.06 9.04 40.39
C GLU A 212 35.06 10.13 39.96
N PHE A 213 35.36 11.05 40.87
CA PHE A 213 36.34 12.12 40.71
C PHE A 213 37.43 11.97 41.77
N GLU A 214 38.67 12.28 41.39
CA GLU A 214 39.81 12.30 42.30
C GLU A 214 40.03 13.73 42.83
N ASP A 215 40.18 13.86 44.15
CA ASP A 215 40.54 15.14 44.79
C ASP A 215 42.04 15.46 44.65
N SER A 216 42.43 16.67 45.05
CA SER A 216 43.84 17.11 45.05
C SER A 216 44.74 16.32 46.00
N SER A 217 44.16 15.51 46.89
CA SER A 217 44.84 14.63 47.84
C SER A 217 44.87 13.16 47.38
N GLY A 218 44.30 12.85 46.21
CA GLY A 218 44.23 11.50 45.64
C GLY A 218 43.08 10.63 46.16
N ASN A 219 42.11 11.19 46.88
CA ASN A 219 40.92 10.44 47.31
C ASN A 219 39.89 10.39 46.19
N VAL A 220 39.34 9.21 45.96
CA VAL A 220 38.27 8.98 44.97
C VAL A 220 36.92 9.17 45.64
N VAL A 221 36.12 10.09 45.12
CA VAL A 221 34.79 10.43 45.64
C VAL A 221 33.77 10.48 44.50
N ALA A 222 32.52 10.12 44.78
CA ALA A 222 31.44 10.24 43.80
C ALA A 222 31.24 11.72 43.40
N LYS A 223 30.88 11.99 42.14
CA LYS A 223 30.70 13.33 41.58
C LYS A 223 29.88 14.27 42.46
N LYS A 224 28.75 13.80 42.98
CA LYS A 224 27.88 14.63 43.83
C LYS A 224 28.61 15.09 45.09
N VAL A 225 29.39 14.21 45.70
CA VAL A 225 30.19 14.51 46.89
C VAL A 225 31.30 15.48 46.51
N TYR A 226 31.99 15.24 45.40
CA TYR A 226 33.01 16.16 44.88
C TYR A 226 32.46 17.58 44.64
N ASP A 227 31.33 17.71 43.95
CA ASP A 227 30.71 19.00 43.66
C ASP A 227 30.23 19.71 44.94
N ASP A 228 29.71 18.96 45.92
CA ASP A 228 29.30 19.52 47.21
C ASP A 228 30.51 19.99 48.04
N LEU A 229 31.60 19.21 48.11
CA LEU A 229 32.83 19.66 48.78
C LEU A 229 33.44 20.88 48.06
N LYS A 230 33.40 20.91 46.72
CA LYS A 230 33.91 22.03 45.92
C LYS A 230 33.11 23.31 46.17
N ARG A 231 31.79 23.20 46.28
CA ARG A 231 30.91 24.33 46.65
C ARG A 231 31.17 24.82 48.07
N GLN A 232 31.54 23.93 48.99
CA GLN A 232 31.90 24.27 50.37
C GLN A 232 33.33 24.80 50.51
N GLY A 233 34.15 24.74 49.45
CA GLY A 233 35.56 25.16 49.46
C GLY A 233 36.48 24.20 50.22
N LEU A 234 36.11 22.91 50.29
CA LEU A 234 36.82 21.85 51.01
C LEU A 234 37.71 20.98 50.09
N LEU A 235 37.86 21.37 48.82
CA LEU A 235 38.68 20.72 47.77
C LEU A 235 39.68 21.71 47.18
#